data_AF-A0A1H0WTV3-F1
#
_entry.id   AF-A0A1H0WTV3-F1
#
_cell.length_a   1.000
_cell.length_b   1.000
_cell.length_c   1.000
_cell.angle_alpha   90.00
_cell.angle_beta   90.00
_cell.angle_gamma   90.00
#
_symmetry.space_group_name_H-M   'P 1'
#
loop_
_entity.id
_entity.type
_entity.pdbx_description
1 polymer ?
#
loop_
_entity_poly.entity_id
_entity_poly.type
_entity_poly.pdbx_seq_one_letter_code
_entity_poly.pdbx_strand_id
1 'polypeptide(L)'
;MASNLLRQRLEPEFVSDSSAWSSKTGTLLNLRHEVGVVEHADGRTFAVAALTEAHLATANQPEADAVMAWVARTLRDQLRRGLLRPVPLRQWCAHTGTTRCSGPG
;
A
#
# COMPACT_ATOMS: atom_id res chain seq x y z
N MET A 1 -10.54 -27.11 0.48
CA MET A 1 -10.97 -25.71 0.23
C MET A 1 -9.74 -24.92 -0.17
N ALA A 2 -9.72 -24.33 -1.37
CA ALA A 2 -8.54 -23.68 -1.93
C ALA A 2 -8.40 -22.25 -1.39
N SER A 3 -7.46 -22.04 -0.47
CA SER A 3 -7.00 -20.71 -0.10
C SER A 3 -6.37 -20.07 -1.34
N ASN A 4 -6.78 -18.87 -1.73
CA ASN A 4 -6.04 -18.10 -2.73
C ASN A 4 -4.70 -17.71 -2.10
N LEU A 5 -3.63 -18.44 -2.44
CA LEU A 5 -2.33 -18.40 -1.76
C LEU A 5 -1.57 -17.08 -1.96
N LEU A 6 -2.00 -16.23 -2.90
CA LEU A 6 -1.41 -14.93 -3.21
C LEU A 6 -2.49 -13.90 -3.48
N ARG A 7 -3.25 -13.50 -2.45
CA ARG A 7 -4.18 -12.37 -2.58
C ARG A 7 -3.46 -11.07 -2.21
N GLN A 8 -2.84 -10.43 -3.19
CA GLN A 8 -2.42 -9.04 -3.05
C GLN A 8 -3.70 -8.17 -3.06
N ARG A 9 -3.96 -7.49 -1.94
CA ARG A 9 -5.21 -6.77 -1.65
C ARG A 9 -5.26 -5.44 -2.38
N LEU A 10 -4.10 -4.79 -2.50
CA LEU A 10 -3.96 -3.50 -3.17
C LEU A 10 -3.77 -3.63 -4.68
N GLU A 11 -3.30 -4.78 -5.18
CA GLU A 11 -2.97 -5.03 -6.60
C GLU A 11 -4.02 -4.52 -7.59
N PRO A 12 -5.34 -4.74 -7.40
CA PRO A 12 -6.36 -4.27 -8.35
C PRO A 12 -6.37 -2.76 -8.59
N GLU A 13 -5.88 -1.97 -7.63
CA GLU A 13 -5.84 -0.50 -7.72
C GLU A 13 -4.46 0.04 -8.18
N PHE A 14 -3.45 -0.82 -8.28
CA PHE A 14 -2.07 -0.43 -8.60
C PHE A 14 -1.50 -1.08 -9.88
N VAL A 15 -2.05 -2.20 -10.35
CA VAL A 15 -1.66 -2.82 -11.62
C VAL A 15 -2.47 -2.26 -12.79
N SER A 16 -1.79 -1.92 -13.87
CA SER A 16 -2.39 -1.56 -15.16
C SER A 16 -1.37 -1.81 -16.27
N ASP A 17 -1.77 -1.65 -17.53
CA ASP A 17 -0.83 -1.68 -18.66
C ASP A 17 0.30 -0.64 -18.54
N SER A 18 0.12 0.38 -17.69
CA SER A 18 1.07 1.47 -17.45
C SER A 18 1.71 1.45 -16.06
N SER A 19 1.47 0.41 -15.26
CA SER A 19 2.03 0.31 -13.91
C SER A 19 2.19 -1.12 -13.41
N ALA A 20 3.32 -1.38 -12.77
CA ALA A 20 3.61 -2.64 -12.06
C ALA A 20 3.51 -2.43 -10.54
N TRP A 21 3.10 -3.48 -9.83
CA TRP A 21 2.97 -3.51 -8.38
C TRP A 21 3.79 -4.66 -7.80
N SER A 22 4.69 -4.34 -6.86
CA SER A 22 5.46 -5.34 -6.11
C SER A 22 5.21 -5.16 -4.63
N SER A 23 4.66 -6.17 -3.96
CA SER A 23 4.22 -6.02 -2.56
C SER A 23 4.43 -7.25 -1.68
N LYS A 24 4.24 -7.01 -0.38
CA LYS A 24 4.13 -8.03 0.64
C LYS A 24 2.89 -7.80 1.48
N THR A 25 2.10 -8.86 1.62
CA THR A 25 0.93 -8.91 2.51
C THR A 25 1.31 -9.44 3.89
N GLY A 26 0.70 -8.86 4.93
CA GLY A 26 0.71 -9.36 6.31
C GLY A 26 -0.72 -9.54 6.80
N THR A 27 -1.03 -10.65 7.47
CA THR A 27 -2.38 -10.92 8.00
C THR A 27 -2.26 -11.68 9.31
N LEU A 28 -2.86 -11.13 10.36
CA LEU A 28 -2.89 -11.72 11.70
C LEU A 28 -4.16 -11.29 12.41
N LEU A 29 -5.05 -12.23 12.74
CA LEU A 29 -6.35 -11.95 13.37
C LEU A 29 -7.14 -10.87 12.58
N ASN A 30 -7.31 -9.69 13.16
CA ASN A 30 -8.00 -8.54 12.59
C ASN A 30 -7.07 -7.56 11.85
N LEU A 31 -5.77 -7.83 11.78
CA LEU A 31 -4.79 -7.02 11.06
C LEU A 31 -4.73 -7.41 9.58
N ARG A 32 -4.82 -6.39 8.71
CA ARG A 32 -4.73 -6.52 7.26
C ARG A 32 -3.74 -5.50 6.74
N HIS A 33 -2.52 -5.95 6.50
CA HIS A 33 -1.42 -5.08 6.06
C HIS A 33 -1.00 -5.44 4.64
N GLU A 34 -0.65 -4.43 3.87
CA GLU A 34 0.08 -4.60 2.62
C GLU A 34 1.03 -3.42 2.41
N VAL A 35 2.27 -3.74 2.08
CA VAL A 35 3.32 -2.76 1.79
C VAL A 35 3.96 -3.12 0.45
N GLY A 36 4.12 -2.15 -0.42
CA GLY A 36 4.69 -2.37 -1.74
C GLY A 36 5.08 -1.09 -2.46
N VAL A 37 5.56 -1.26 -3.68
CA VAL A 37 5.98 -0.18 -4.57
C VAL A 37 5.19 -0.29 -5.87
N VAL A 38 4.60 0.82 -6.29
CA VAL A 38 4.05 0.97 -7.64
C VAL A 38 5.06 1.68 -8.52
N GLU A 39 5.37 1.08 -9.65
CA GLU A 39 6.27 1.59 -10.68
C GLU A 39 5.45 1.96 -11.91
N HIS A 40 5.48 3.23 -12.32
CA HIS A 40 4.75 3.72 -13.48
C HIS A 40 5.65 3.76 -14.72
N ALA A 41 5.04 3.56 -15.90
CA ALA A 41 5.74 3.64 -17.19
C ALA A 41 6.34 5.04 -17.48
N ASP A 42 5.86 6.09 -16.81
CA ASP A 42 6.44 7.45 -16.87
C ASP A 42 7.68 7.61 -15.97
N GLY A 43 8.16 6.53 -15.35
CA GLY A 43 9.33 6.49 -14.47
C GLY A 43 9.05 6.89 -13.01
N ARG A 44 7.83 7.31 -12.67
CA ARG A 44 7.49 7.68 -11.28
C ARG A 44 7.28 6.43 -10.42
N THR A 45 7.82 6.45 -9.22
CA THR A 45 7.68 5.37 -8.25
C THR A 45 7.09 5.87 -6.94
N PHE A 46 6.20 5.07 -6.35
CA PHE A 46 5.58 5.40 -5.06
C PHE A 46 5.62 4.18 -4.14
N ALA A 47 6.20 4.36 -2.96
CA ALA A 47 6.06 3.41 -1.87
C ALA A 47 4.70 3.60 -1.19
N VAL A 48 3.98 2.51 -0.97
CA VAL A 48 2.66 2.50 -0.34
C VAL A 48 2.67 1.51 0.81
N ALA A 49 2.26 1.96 1.99
CA ALA A 49 2.11 1.13 3.17
C ALA A 49 0.71 1.32 3.75
N ALA A 50 -0.12 0.28 3.67
CA ALA A 50 -1.45 0.24 4.27
C ALA A 50 -1.42 -0.73 5.45
N LEU A 51 -1.59 -0.21 6.67
CA LEU A 51 -1.67 -0.98 7.89
C LEU A 51 -3.03 -0.70 8.52
N THR A 52 -3.90 -1.71 8.52
CA THR A 52 -5.27 -1.58 9.02
C THR A 52 -5.57 -2.63 10.07
N GLU A 53 -6.39 -2.23 11.04
CA GLU A 53 -6.99 -3.09 12.04
C GLU A 53 -8.51 -3.05 11.86
N ALA A 54 -9.15 -4.21 11.70
CA ALA A 54 -10.59 -4.32 11.65
C ALA A 54 -11.19 -4.49 13.06
N HIS A 55 -12.39 -3.96 13.31
CA HIS A 55 -13.08 -4.17 14.57
C HIS A 55 -13.62 -5.61 14.75
N LEU A 56 -13.83 -6.32 13.63
CA LEU A 56 -14.31 -7.70 13.62
C LEU A 56 -13.17 -8.64 13.23
N ALA A 57 -13.01 -9.74 13.98
CA ALA A 57 -12.00 -10.76 13.74
C ALA A 57 -12.42 -11.78 12.65
N THR A 58 -13.07 -11.32 11.58
CA THR A 58 -13.48 -12.19 10.47
C THR A 58 -12.31 -12.39 9.52
N ALA A 59 -11.97 -13.65 9.20
CA ALA A 59 -10.85 -13.97 8.33
C ALA A 59 -11.02 -13.40 6.90
N ASN A 60 -12.22 -13.51 6.34
CA ASN A 60 -12.54 -13.00 5.00
C ASN A 60 -13.35 -11.69 5.08
N GLN A 61 -12.76 -10.59 4.60
CA GLN A 61 -13.37 -9.25 4.60
C GLN A 61 -13.00 -8.54 3.28
N PRO A 62 -13.61 -8.94 2.14
CA PRO A 62 -13.27 -8.37 0.84
C PRO A 62 -13.61 -6.88 0.74
N GLU A 63 -14.64 -6.41 1.45
CA GLU A 63 -15.00 -4.99 1.50
C GLU A 63 -13.94 -4.15 2.22
N ALA A 64 -13.38 -4.65 3.32
CA ALA A 64 -12.27 -4.00 4.01
C ALA A 64 -11.02 -3.92 3.10
N ASP A 65 -10.74 -4.98 2.33
CA ASP A 65 -9.66 -4.99 1.36
C ASP A 65 -9.87 -3.94 0.27
N ALA A 66 -11.10 -3.83 -0.26
CA ALA A 66 -11.46 -2.85 -1.27
C ALA A 66 -11.35 -1.40 -0.77
N VAL A 67 -11.84 -1.12 0.44
CA VAL A 67 -11.72 0.21 1.05
C VAL A 67 -10.25 0.56 1.28
N MET A 68 -9.46 -0.36 1.81
CA MET A 68 -8.03 -0.17 2.00
C MET A 68 -7.31 0.15 0.67
N ALA A 69 -7.63 -0.59 -0.40
CA ALA A 69 -7.08 -0.36 -1.73
C ALA A 69 -7.47 1.00 -2.31
N TRP A 70 -8.75 1.36 -2.22
CA TRP A 70 -9.26 2.64 -2.68
C TRP A 70 -8.63 3.83 -1.96
N VAL A 71 -8.50 3.77 -0.63
CA VAL A 71 -7.83 4.82 0.17
C VAL A 71 -6.37 4.96 -0.26
N ALA A 72 -5.64 3.84 -0.34
CA ALA A 72 -4.23 3.83 -0.73
C ALA A 72 -4.00 4.46 -2.11
N ARG A 73 -4.83 4.08 -3.10
CA ARG A 73 -4.80 4.68 -4.43
C ARG A 73 -5.11 6.16 -4.39
N THR A 74 -6.16 6.56 -3.67
CA THR A 74 -6.58 7.96 -3.61
C THR A 74 -5.45 8.84 -3.10
N LEU A 75 -4.77 8.42 -2.02
CA LEU A 75 -3.61 9.14 -1.48
C LEU A 75 -2.44 9.19 -2.47
N ARG A 76 -2.13 8.09 -3.16
CA ARG A 76 -1.11 8.07 -4.23
C ARG A 76 -1.46 9.05 -5.34
N ASP A 77 -2.72 9.07 -5.78
CA ASP A 77 -3.18 9.95 -6.85
C ASP A 77 -3.06 11.43 -6.45
N GLN A 78 -3.32 11.77 -5.19
CA GLN A 78 -3.09 13.13 -4.68
C GLN A 78 -1.60 13.51 -4.69
N LEU A 79 -0.69 12.60 -4.30
CA LEU A 79 0.76 12.82 -4.41
C LEU A 79 1.20 12.99 -5.87
N ARG A 80 0.69 12.15 -6.78
CA ARG A 80 1.02 12.21 -8.21
C ARG A 80 0.56 13.53 -8.86
N ARG A 81 -0.57 14.09 -8.39
CA ARG A 81 -1.09 15.40 -8.80
C ARG A 81 -0.39 16.58 -8.11
N GLY A 82 0.48 16.33 -7.12
CA GLY A 82 1.14 17.38 -6.34
C GLY A 82 0.23 18.08 -5.32
N LEU A 83 -0.94 17.49 -5.00
CA LEU A 83 -1.92 18.05 -4.08
C LEU A 83 -1.60 17.72 -2.61
N LEU A 84 -0.91 16.60 -2.38
CA LEU A 84 -0.28 16.30 -1.09
C LEU A 84 1.20 16.63 -1.16
N ARG A 85 1.72 17.30 -0.12
CA ARG A 85 3.17 17.51 0.03
C ARG A 85 3.77 16.33 0.80
N PRO A 86 4.88 15.74 0.32
CA PRO A 86 5.56 14.70 1.07
C PRO A 86 6.06 15.25 2.41
N VAL A 87 5.91 14.45 3.46
CA VAL A 87 6.56 14.72 4.74
C VAL A 87 8.06 14.44 4.58
N PRO A 88 8.97 15.28 5.10
CA PRO A 88 10.40 15.01 5.02
C PRO A 88 10.74 13.61 5.57
N LEU A 89 11.61 12.87 4.87
CA LEU A 89 11.94 11.46 5.16
C LEU A 89 12.32 11.20 6.63
N ARG A 90 12.98 12.16 7.30
CA ARG A 90 13.32 12.08 8.72
C ARG A 90 12.09 11.92 9.62
N GLN A 91 11.02 12.62 9.30
CA GLN A 91 9.78 12.60 10.07
C GLN A 91 8.93 11.37 9.72
N TRP A 92 9.03 10.85 8.50
CA TRP A 92 8.43 9.56 8.14
C TRP A 92 9.08 8.39 8.90
N CYS A 93 10.41 8.31 8.92
CA CYS A 93 11.14 7.25 9.63
C CYS A 93 10.89 7.25 11.15
N ALA A 94 10.68 8.44 11.74
CA ALA A 94 10.28 8.55 13.15
C ALA A 94 8.89 7.95 13.43
N HIS A 95 7.99 7.95 12.43
CA HIS A 95 6.62 7.47 12.56
C HIS A 95 6.48 5.96 12.28
N THR A 96 7.31 5.42 11.38
CA THR A 96 7.21 4.03 10.90
C THR A 96 8.26 3.07 11.51
N GLY A 97 9.26 3.58 12.22
CA GLY A 97 10.33 2.76 12.81
C GLY A 97 11.29 2.13 11.79
N THR A 98 11.23 2.53 10.52
CA THR A 98 12.11 2.01 9.47
C THR A 98 13.51 2.62 9.56
N THR A 99 14.55 1.78 9.64
CA THR A 99 15.95 2.21 9.87
C THR A 99 16.71 2.65 8.61
N ARG A 100 16.13 2.54 7.41
CA ARG A 100 16.82 2.89 6.15
C ARG A 100 16.04 3.93 5.34
N CYS A 101 16.37 5.20 5.55
CA CYS A 101 15.83 6.34 4.81
C CYS A 101 16.82 6.73 3.70
N SER A 102 16.99 5.91 2.67
CA SER A 102 17.75 6.31 1.47
C SER A 102 16.75 6.72 0.38
N GLY A 103 16.70 8.02 0.07
CA GLY A 103 15.96 8.51 -1.11
C GLY A 103 16.64 8.08 -2.41
N PRO A 104 15.94 8.07 -3.55
CA PRO A 104 16.59 7.94 -4.84
C PRO A 104 17.52 9.14 -5.05
N GLY A 105 18.78 8.85 -5.42
CA GLY A 105 19.76 9.85 -5.86
C GLY A 105 19.53 10.26 -7.30
#